data_AF-A0A8D8U3N5-F1
#
_entry.id   AF-A0A8D8U3N5-F1
#
_cell.length_a   1.000
_cell.length_b   1.000
_cell.length_c   1.000
_cell.angle_alpha   90.00
_cell.angle_beta   90.00
_cell.angle_gamma   90.00
#
_symmetry.space_group_name_H-M   'P 1'
#
loop_
_entity.id
_entity.type
_entity.pdbx_description
1 polymer ?
#
loop_
_entity_poly.entity_id
_entity_poly.type
_entity_poly.pdbx_seq_one_letter_code
_entity_poly.pdbx_strand_id
1 'polypeptide(L)'
;MVAKLLFLINLGLVCCAIDPPKFSSSYIVKGSLYIPFAEIKEPFYAWYDVSEGKSRIDYYGGMVKTYQLSKNGTHGLSLKIAPMTTDTELNKISCFNAYGEPDSKIEPQSVLPNVSEFNYIGEELFNGVNLEKWRLVTSEGEKVNKYTLWVRYTKVPSSEPDRQAIPVRYEMKGYNSLLGSHYDHYFLDYEVYSPEKPEANIFEIEPNMTCSGFPGPGDQYIVTFNPMREFINNERLHHDAEFTRFKHEHKKAYYNEKDHSARKTVFTQNLRFIHSKNRAGLSYKLGVNHLADRSDTELKALRGNRPTGGYNGGKTFPYVNINKADYPETLDWTLYGAVTPVKDQSVCGSCWSFGTTGTLEGAYFMKYKKQAILSQQALIDCSWGYGNNGCDGGEDFRSYQWILKHGGLPTEDDYGPYLGQDGYCHIQNTTITAPITGFVNVTPNSEDALKLALAKHGPISVAIDASQKSFSFYSNGVYYDENCKNSPNGLDHAVLAVGYGKLENKPYWMVKNSWSTYWGNQGYVLMSIKDNNCGVMTDPTYVTM
;
A
#
# COMPACT_ATOMS: atom_id res chain seq x y z
N MET A 1 6.92 -29.49 84.99
CA MET A 1 6.51 -28.16 84.44
C MET A 1 6.29 -28.31 82.94
N VAL A 2 5.16 -27.80 82.49
CA VAL A 2 4.55 -27.99 81.16
C VAL A 2 5.28 -27.16 80.11
N ALA A 3 5.57 -27.73 78.94
CA ALA A 3 5.93 -26.97 77.74
C ALA A 3 5.00 -27.39 76.59
N LYS A 4 4.26 -26.40 76.08
CA LYS A 4 3.14 -26.50 75.15
C LYS A 4 3.58 -26.89 73.73
N LEU A 5 2.82 -27.81 73.14
CA LEU A 5 2.78 -28.09 71.71
C LEU A 5 2.13 -26.89 71.00
N LEU A 6 2.86 -26.19 70.11
CA LEU A 6 2.33 -25.15 69.24
C LEU A 6 2.15 -25.74 67.84
N PHE A 7 0.90 -26.03 67.48
CA PHE A 7 0.49 -26.30 66.10
C PHE A 7 0.54 -24.98 65.31
N LEU A 8 1.49 -24.86 64.39
CA LEU A 8 1.49 -23.83 63.35
C LEU A 8 0.51 -24.25 62.26
N ILE A 9 -0.69 -23.69 62.29
CA ILE A 9 -1.64 -23.73 61.17
C ILE A 9 -1.07 -22.84 60.08
N ASN A 10 -0.53 -23.46 59.04
CA ASN A 10 -0.12 -22.78 57.82
C ASN A 10 -1.39 -22.42 57.05
N LEU A 11 -1.99 -21.26 57.34
CA LEU A 11 -2.99 -20.65 56.47
C LEU A 11 -2.27 -20.23 55.19
N GLY A 12 -2.22 -21.15 54.22
CA GLY A 12 -1.94 -20.77 52.85
C GLY A 12 -2.99 -19.75 52.43
N LEU A 13 -2.56 -18.52 52.14
CA LEU A 13 -3.36 -17.59 51.34
C LEU A 13 -3.59 -18.28 50.00
N VAL A 14 -4.78 -18.87 49.85
CA VAL A 14 -5.35 -19.16 48.54
C VAL A 14 -5.53 -17.79 47.90
N CYS A 15 -4.59 -17.39 47.05
CA CYS A 15 -4.78 -16.25 46.17
C CYS A 15 -5.99 -16.60 45.30
N CYS A 16 -7.15 -15.98 45.55
CA CYS A 16 -8.30 -16.13 44.68
C CYS A 16 -7.89 -15.69 43.28
N ALA A 17 -7.81 -16.63 42.34
CA ALA A 17 -7.68 -16.31 40.93
C ALA A 17 -8.88 -15.43 40.54
N ILE A 18 -8.62 -14.23 40.03
CA ILE A 18 -9.66 -13.33 39.56
C ILE A 18 -10.15 -13.89 38.22
N ASP A 19 -11.46 -14.15 38.12
CA ASP A 19 -12.06 -14.66 36.89
C ASP A 19 -11.90 -13.67 35.74
N PRO A 20 -11.51 -14.13 34.52
CA PRO A 20 -11.44 -13.30 33.33
C PRO A 20 -12.76 -12.55 33.04
N PRO A 21 -12.69 -11.40 32.35
CA PRO A 21 -13.87 -10.63 31.98
C PRO A 21 -14.82 -11.49 31.12
N LYS A 22 -16.13 -11.35 31.34
CA LYS A 22 -17.14 -12.06 30.56
C LYS A 22 -17.82 -11.09 29.59
N PHE A 23 -17.77 -11.42 28.30
CA PHE A 23 -18.50 -10.69 27.27
C PHE A 23 -19.80 -11.43 26.91
N SER A 24 -20.82 -10.66 26.54
CA SER A 24 -22.10 -11.22 26.09
C SER A 24 -21.91 -12.11 24.85
N SER A 25 -22.72 -13.16 24.72
CA SER A 25 -22.77 -14.03 23.54
C SER A 25 -23.34 -13.31 22.30
N SER A 26 -23.97 -12.16 22.50
CA SER A 26 -24.40 -11.24 21.45
C SER A 26 -24.03 -9.83 21.84
N TYR A 27 -23.52 -9.04 20.89
CA TYR A 27 -23.15 -7.65 21.18
C TYR A 27 -23.08 -6.78 19.92
N ILE A 28 -23.04 -5.48 20.18
CA ILE A 28 -22.85 -4.42 19.20
C ILE A 28 -21.61 -3.63 19.63
N VAL A 29 -20.67 -3.39 18.73
CA VAL A 29 -19.42 -2.72 19.09
C VAL A 29 -18.86 -1.87 17.95
N LYS A 30 -18.46 -0.65 18.26
CA LYS A 30 -17.81 0.28 17.32
C LYS A 30 -16.41 0.60 17.81
N GLY A 31 -15.46 0.67 16.89
CA GLY A 31 -14.08 0.93 17.24
C GLY A 31 -13.19 1.23 16.04
N SER A 32 -11.89 1.21 16.28
CA SER A 32 -10.86 1.37 15.26
C SER A 32 -9.73 0.37 15.47
N LEU A 33 -9.34 -0.34 14.42
CA LEU A 33 -8.14 -1.15 14.35
C LEU A 33 -6.95 -0.27 13.94
N TYR A 34 -5.84 -0.38 14.65
CA TYR A 34 -4.60 0.31 14.37
C TYR A 34 -3.49 -0.69 14.13
N ILE A 35 -2.74 -0.49 13.05
CA ILE A 35 -1.51 -1.24 12.75
C ILE A 35 -0.43 -0.19 12.47
N PRO A 36 0.25 0.34 13.51
CA PRO A 36 1.14 1.49 13.38
C PRO A 36 2.24 1.29 12.34
N PHE A 37 2.84 0.10 12.27
CA PHE A 37 3.91 -0.19 11.30
C PHE A 37 3.43 -0.23 9.84
N ALA A 38 2.14 -0.47 9.63
CA ALA A 38 1.53 -0.42 8.32
C ALA A 38 0.79 0.91 8.08
N GLU A 39 0.84 1.86 9.01
CA GLU A 39 0.10 3.13 8.93
C GLU A 39 -1.40 2.94 8.68
N ILE A 40 -1.96 1.87 9.25
CA ILE A 40 -3.39 1.56 9.11
C ILE A 40 -4.12 2.08 10.35
N LYS A 41 -5.18 2.85 10.09
CA LYS A 41 -6.28 3.10 11.01
C LYS A 41 -7.58 2.74 10.30
N GLU A 42 -8.22 1.68 10.75
CA GLU A 42 -9.40 1.12 10.10
C GLU A 42 -10.60 1.14 11.07
N PRO A 43 -11.53 2.10 10.92
CA PRO A 43 -12.73 2.15 11.73
C PRO A 43 -13.68 1.02 11.35
N PHE A 44 -14.30 0.40 12.36
CA PHE A 44 -15.25 -0.68 12.20
C PHE A 44 -16.50 -0.48 13.07
N TYR A 45 -17.61 -1.07 12.62
CA TYR A 45 -18.82 -1.25 13.39
C TYR A 45 -19.28 -2.71 13.24
N ALA A 46 -19.36 -3.45 14.34
CA ALA A 46 -19.62 -4.88 14.33
C ALA A 46 -20.87 -5.26 15.13
N TRP A 47 -21.56 -6.26 14.62
CA TRP A 47 -22.69 -6.94 15.26
C TRP A 47 -22.37 -8.43 15.31
N TYR A 48 -22.51 -9.01 16.48
CA TYR A 48 -22.17 -10.40 16.73
C TYR A 48 -23.34 -11.07 17.46
N ASP A 49 -23.75 -12.24 16.97
CA ASP A 49 -24.69 -13.12 17.65
C ASP A 49 -24.32 -14.58 17.37
N VAL A 50 -23.60 -15.19 18.33
CA VAL A 50 -23.18 -16.59 18.19
C VAL A 50 -24.37 -17.55 18.27
N SER A 51 -25.43 -17.20 19.00
CA SER A 51 -26.61 -18.05 19.19
C SER A 51 -27.38 -18.23 17.87
N GLU A 52 -27.44 -17.16 17.07
CA GLU A 52 -28.02 -17.18 15.74
C GLU A 52 -27.02 -17.64 14.67
N GLY A 53 -25.74 -17.75 14.99
CA GLY A 53 -24.70 -18.10 14.04
C GLY A 53 -24.42 -16.99 13.04
N LYS A 54 -24.46 -15.71 13.47
CA LYS A 54 -24.36 -14.55 12.59
C LYS A 54 -23.38 -13.50 13.13
N SER A 55 -22.57 -12.94 12.23
CA SER A 55 -21.86 -11.69 12.48
C SER A 55 -21.85 -10.81 11.25
N ARG A 56 -21.75 -9.50 11.48
CA ARG A 56 -21.55 -8.48 10.45
C ARG A 56 -20.50 -7.48 10.94
N ILE A 57 -19.58 -7.08 10.07
CA ILE A 57 -18.62 -6.00 10.33
C ILE A 57 -18.65 -5.01 9.17
N ASP A 58 -18.93 -3.76 9.49
CA ASP A 58 -18.94 -2.63 8.57
C ASP A 58 -17.66 -1.82 8.77
N TYR A 59 -16.86 -1.68 7.72
CA TYR A 59 -15.64 -0.87 7.70
C TYR A 59 -15.92 0.48 7.05
N TYR A 60 -15.22 1.52 7.50
CA TYR A 60 -15.29 2.87 6.93
C TYR A 60 -16.74 3.39 6.74
N GLY A 61 -17.57 3.24 7.78
CA GLY A 61 -18.96 3.73 7.75
C GLY A 61 -19.91 2.89 6.88
N GLY A 62 -19.63 1.59 6.72
CA GLY A 62 -20.45 0.68 5.92
C GLY A 62 -20.09 0.65 4.44
N MET A 63 -18.96 1.27 4.06
CA MET A 63 -18.42 1.21 2.70
C MET A 63 -18.09 -0.23 2.30
N VAL A 64 -17.50 -1.00 3.22
CA VAL A 64 -17.30 -2.44 3.05
C VAL A 64 -18.00 -3.15 4.18
N LYS A 65 -18.85 -4.12 3.86
CA LYS A 65 -19.60 -4.93 4.82
C LYS A 65 -19.22 -6.38 4.65
N THR A 66 -18.86 -7.05 5.74
CA THR A 66 -18.57 -8.47 5.76
C THR A 66 -19.56 -9.20 6.63
N TYR A 67 -20.07 -10.34 6.16
CA TYR A 67 -21.00 -11.19 6.89
C TYR A 67 -20.42 -12.58 7.04
N GLN A 68 -20.59 -13.19 8.21
CA GLN A 68 -20.32 -14.61 8.45
C GLN A 68 -21.59 -15.24 9.02
N LEU A 69 -22.17 -16.15 8.23
CA LEU A 69 -23.48 -16.76 8.48
C LEU A 69 -23.28 -18.28 8.56
N SER A 70 -23.00 -18.80 9.75
CA SER A 70 -22.59 -20.20 9.93
C SER A 70 -23.72 -21.21 9.66
N LYS A 71 -24.98 -20.79 9.81
CA LYS A 71 -26.17 -21.61 9.55
C LYS A 71 -26.65 -21.59 8.09
N ASN A 72 -26.02 -20.81 7.21
CA ASN A 72 -26.41 -20.69 5.81
C ASN A 72 -25.57 -21.63 4.94
N GLY A 73 -26.18 -22.69 4.43
CA GLY A 73 -25.49 -23.76 3.69
C GLY A 73 -24.94 -24.85 4.59
N THR A 74 -24.20 -25.81 4.03
CA THR A 74 -23.68 -26.99 4.77
C THR A 74 -22.50 -26.67 5.70
N HIS A 75 -21.66 -25.70 5.31
CA HIS A 75 -20.46 -25.30 6.04
C HIS A 75 -20.41 -23.79 6.32
N GLY A 76 -21.57 -23.13 6.23
CA GLY A 76 -21.71 -21.69 6.40
C GLY A 76 -21.38 -20.88 5.14
N LEU A 77 -21.72 -19.59 5.20
CA LEU A 77 -21.64 -18.63 4.10
C LEU A 77 -20.97 -17.35 4.58
N SER A 78 -19.96 -16.87 3.85
CA SER A 78 -19.45 -15.52 4.03
C SER A 78 -19.85 -14.63 2.85
N LEU A 79 -20.26 -13.41 3.17
CA LEU A 79 -20.59 -12.39 2.18
C LEU A 79 -19.69 -11.17 2.33
N LYS A 80 -19.41 -10.52 1.22
CA LYS A 80 -18.72 -9.23 1.18
C LYS A 80 -19.48 -8.29 0.26
N ILE A 81 -19.94 -7.17 0.80
CA ILE A 81 -20.54 -6.08 0.04
C ILE A 81 -19.51 -4.95 -0.02
N ALA A 82 -19.14 -4.54 -1.23
CA ALA A 82 -18.14 -3.49 -1.42
C ALA A 82 -18.40 -2.73 -2.73
N PRO A 83 -17.99 -1.45 -2.83
CA PRO A 83 -17.95 -0.73 -4.09
C PRO A 83 -16.89 -1.34 -5.01
N MET A 84 -17.32 -1.87 -6.15
CA MET A 84 -16.45 -2.28 -7.25
C MET A 84 -16.36 -1.18 -8.30
N THR A 85 -15.17 -1.02 -8.85
CA THR A 85 -14.93 -0.20 -10.02
C THR A 85 -14.40 -1.09 -11.14
N THR A 86 -15.01 -1.02 -12.31
CA THR A 86 -14.54 -1.63 -13.55
C THR A 86 -14.26 -0.52 -14.57
N ASP A 87 -13.78 -0.88 -15.75
CA ASP A 87 -13.56 0.08 -16.84
C ASP A 87 -14.85 0.82 -17.28
N THR A 88 -16.03 0.31 -16.90
CA THR A 88 -17.34 0.84 -17.31
C THR A 88 -18.25 1.28 -16.16
N GLU A 89 -17.98 0.87 -14.92
CA GLU A 89 -18.85 1.16 -13.76
C GLU A 89 -18.01 1.59 -12.55
N LEU A 90 -18.23 2.80 -12.00
CA LEU A 90 -17.57 3.29 -10.78
C LEU A 90 -18.33 2.93 -9.51
N ASN A 91 -17.62 2.45 -8.50
CA ASN A 91 -18.14 2.27 -7.13
C ASN A 91 -19.50 1.55 -7.04
N LYS A 92 -19.82 0.69 -8.00
CA LYS A 92 -21.04 -0.10 -8.00
C LYS A 92 -21.02 -1.03 -6.79
N ILE A 93 -21.99 -0.85 -5.90
CA ILE A 93 -22.15 -1.72 -4.75
C ILE A 93 -22.43 -3.13 -5.26
N SER A 94 -21.50 -4.03 -4.97
CA SER A 94 -21.51 -5.39 -5.47
C SER A 94 -21.42 -6.35 -4.29
N CYS A 95 -22.15 -7.46 -4.36
CA CYS A 95 -22.11 -8.51 -3.36
C CYS A 95 -21.31 -9.71 -3.87
N PHE A 96 -20.42 -10.21 -3.04
CA PHE A 96 -19.69 -11.46 -3.26
C PHE A 96 -20.06 -12.48 -2.20
N ASN A 97 -20.04 -13.76 -2.58
CA ASN A 97 -20.20 -14.88 -1.67
C ASN A 97 -18.98 -15.83 -1.71
N ALA A 98 -18.73 -16.48 -0.58
CA ALA A 98 -17.81 -17.59 -0.43
C ALA A 98 -18.42 -18.60 0.56
N TYR A 99 -18.54 -19.86 0.15
CA TYR A 99 -19.05 -20.93 0.99
C TYR A 99 -17.91 -21.56 1.80
N GLY A 100 -18.22 -22.05 2.99
CA GLY A 100 -17.27 -22.84 3.78
C GLY A 100 -17.03 -24.22 3.17
N GLU A 101 -15.94 -24.84 3.60
CA GLU A 101 -15.55 -26.21 3.23
C GLU A 101 -15.56 -27.11 4.47
N PRO A 102 -15.57 -28.45 4.34
CA PRO A 102 -15.54 -29.38 5.47
C PRO A 102 -14.43 -29.08 6.49
N ASP A 103 -13.24 -28.75 5.98
CA ASP A 103 -12.04 -28.46 6.78
C ASP A 103 -11.91 -26.97 7.14
N SER A 104 -12.84 -26.13 6.69
CA SER A 104 -12.81 -24.67 6.87
C SER A 104 -14.22 -24.09 6.88
N LYS A 105 -14.97 -24.43 7.94
CA LYS A 105 -16.32 -23.92 8.17
C LYS A 105 -16.31 -22.42 8.46
N ILE A 106 -17.35 -21.73 8.01
CA ILE A 106 -17.58 -20.31 8.33
C ILE A 106 -18.26 -20.23 9.70
N GLU A 107 -17.60 -19.57 10.64
CA GLU A 107 -18.14 -19.25 11.96
C GLU A 107 -18.34 -17.74 12.12
N PRO A 108 -19.26 -17.29 13.01
CA PRO A 108 -19.43 -15.87 13.29
C PRO A 108 -18.13 -15.25 13.80
N GLN A 109 -17.74 -14.12 13.24
CA GLN A 109 -16.54 -13.40 13.61
C GLN A 109 -16.78 -12.49 14.82
N SER A 110 -16.16 -12.83 15.95
CA SER A 110 -16.04 -11.92 17.10
C SER A 110 -14.97 -10.86 16.82
N VAL A 111 -15.18 -9.61 17.25
CA VAL A 111 -14.14 -8.58 17.28
C VAL A 111 -13.51 -8.40 18.67
N LEU A 112 -13.87 -9.29 19.61
CA LEU A 112 -13.32 -9.41 20.95
C LEU A 112 -12.51 -10.71 21.06
N PRO A 113 -11.34 -10.69 21.73
CA PRO A 113 -10.50 -11.87 21.88
C PRO A 113 -11.17 -12.92 22.77
N ASN A 114 -10.75 -14.18 22.63
CA ASN A 114 -11.03 -15.18 23.65
C ASN A 114 -10.17 -14.86 24.89
N VAL A 115 -10.83 -14.60 26.00
CA VAL A 115 -10.21 -14.17 27.27
C VAL A 115 -9.98 -15.30 28.27
N SER A 116 -10.31 -16.54 27.93
CA SER A 116 -10.21 -17.70 28.84
C SER A 116 -8.80 -17.91 29.41
N GLU A 117 -7.77 -17.54 28.65
CA GLU A 117 -6.36 -17.70 29.03
C GLU A 117 -5.70 -16.37 29.49
N PHE A 118 -6.48 -15.30 29.61
CA PHE A 118 -5.96 -14.01 30.06
C PHE A 118 -5.87 -13.97 31.58
N ASN A 119 -4.76 -13.43 32.09
CA ASN A 119 -4.53 -13.25 33.51
C ASN A 119 -4.64 -11.78 33.90
N TYR A 120 -5.24 -11.50 35.05
CA TYR A 120 -5.25 -10.15 35.62
C TYR A 120 -3.82 -9.72 35.98
N ILE A 121 -3.41 -8.52 35.55
CA ILE A 121 -2.06 -7.99 35.78
C ILE A 121 -2.05 -6.60 36.46
N GLY A 122 -3.20 -6.14 36.94
CA GLY A 122 -3.34 -4.87 37.66
C GLY A 122 -4.33 -3.91 37.01
N GLU A 123 -4.33 -2.67 37.49
CA GLU A 123 -5.13 -1.58 36.96
C GLU A 123 -4.25 -0.52 36.29
N GLU A 124 -4.78 0.16 35.30
CA GLU A 124 -4.09 1.25 34.60
C GLU A 124 -5.05 2.40 34.32
N LEU A 125 -4.61 3.62 34.60
CA LEU A 125 -5.34 4.83 34.26
C LEU A 125 -5.18 5.11 32.77
N PHE A 126 -6.27 5.05 32.01
CA PHE A 126 -6.30 5.30 30.59
C PHE A 126 -7.37 6.36 30.27
N ASN A 127 -6.95 7.49 29.70
CA ASN A 127 -7.81 8.65 29.44
C ASN A 127 -8.65 9.10 30.67
N GLY A 128 -8.06 9.04 31.86
CA GLY A 128 -8.72 9.43 33.11
C GLY A 128 -9.71 8.40 33.67
N VAL A 129 -9.84 7.23 33.05
CA VAL A 129 -10.64 6.10 33.54
C VAL A 129 -9.70 5.00 34.03
N ASN A 130 -9.93 4.51 35.24
CA ASN A 130 -9.17 3.38 35.77
C ASN A 130 -9.71 2.07 35.15
N LEU A 131 -8.83 1.31 34.50
CA LEU A 131 -9.18 0.10 33.76
C LEU A 131 -8.48 -1.11 34.36
N GLU A 132 -9.19 -2.24 34.44
CA GLU A 132 -8.55 -3.53 34.70
C GLU A 132 -7.76 -3.97 33.47
N LYS A 133 -6.55 -4.46 33.70
CA LYS A 133 -5.61 -4.89 32.68
C LYS A 133 -5.42 -6.40 32.73
N TRP A 134 -5.72 -7.04 31.61
CA TRP A 134 -5.69 -8.49 31.44
C TRP A 134 -4.65 -8.84 30.38
N ARG A 135 -3.88 -9.90 30.58
CA ARG A 135 -2.81 -10.28 29.65
C ARG A 135 -2.73 -11.77 29.40
N LEU A 136 -2.67 -12.11 28.11
CA LEU A 136 -2.21 -13.39 27.60
C LEU A 136 -0.78 -13.25 27.09
N VAL A 137 0.08 -14.17 27.47
CA VAL A 137 1.45 -14.27 26.98
C VAL A 137 1.60 -15.60 26.25
N THR A 138 1.94 -15.56 24.97
CA THR A 138 2.28 -16.77 24.22
C THR A 138 3.75 -16.74 23.85
N SER A 139 4.36 -17.92 23.78
CA SER A 139 5.78 -18.07 23.43
C SER A 139 5.97 -19.14 22.39
N GLU A 140 6.78 -18.84 21.38
CA GLU A 140 7.25 -19.80 20.38
C GLU A 140 8.79 -19.71 20.32
N GLY A 141 9.46 -20.73 20.87
CA GLY A 141 10.91 -20.67 21.11
C GLY A 141 11.26 -19.55 22.10
N GLU A 142 12.19 -18.66 21.73
CA GLU A 142 12.62 -17.50 22.54
C GLU A 142 11.73 -16.26 22.38
N LYS A 143 10.73 -16.31 21.48
CA LYS A 143 9.88 -15.15 21.16
C LYS A 143 8.65 -15.10 22.05
N VAL A 144 8.30 -13.89 22.47
CA VAL A 144 7.17 -13.64 23.37
C VAL A 144 6.19 -12.69 22.71
N ASN A 145 4.93 -13.12 22.57
CA ASN A 145 3.81 -12.28 22.19
C ASN A 145 2.99 -11.94 23.43
N LYS A 146 2.65 -10.67 23.59
CA LYS A 146 1.82 -10.16 24.68
C LYS A 146 0.55 -9.59 24.10
N TYR A 147 -0.57 -10.18 24.47
CA TYR A 147 -1.90 -9.70 24.16
C TYR A 147 -2.46 -9.09 25.44
N THR A 148 -2.75 -7.80 25.42
CA THR A 148 -3.23 -7.06 26.58
C THR A 148 -4.61 -6.50 26.29
N LEU A 149 -5.56 -6.74 27.19
CA LEU A 149 -6.93 -6.24 27.11
C LEU A 149 -7.17 -5.31 28.30
N TRP A 150 -7.67 -4.11 28.02
CA TRP A 150 -8.12 -3.16 29.03
C TRP A 150 -9.64 -3.14 29.05
N VAL A 151 -10.19 -3.32 30.25
CA VAL A 151 -11.62 -3.47 30.48
C VAL A 151 -12.04 -2.50 31.58
N ARG A 152 -13.21 -1.88 31.42
CA ARG A 152 -13.93 -1.24 32.53
C ARG A 152 -15.22 -2.00 32.80
N TYR A 153 -15.82 -1.73 33.95
CA TYR A 153 -17.09 -2.35 34.34
C TYR A 153 -18.18 -1.29 34.48
N THR A 154 -19.43 -1.67 34.25
CA THR A 154 -20.58 -0.84 34.60
C THR A 154 -20.63 -0.64 36.11
N LYS A 155 -20.89 0.60 36.56
CA LYS A 155 -21.15 0.88 37.99
C LYS A 155 -22.58 0.45 38.30
N VAL A 156 -22.81 -0.82 38.61
CA VAL A 156 -24.10 -1.27 39.16
C VAL A 156 -24.03 -1.18 40.68
N PRO A 157 -24.96 -0.46 41.35
CA PRO A 157 -25.03 -0.45 42.79
C PRO A 157 -25.60 -1.80 43.25
N SER A 158 -24.79 -2.53 44.03
CA SER A 158 -25.09 -3.75 44.79
C SER A 158 -25.03 -5.11 44.06
N SER A 159 -24.13 -5.95 44.61
CA SER A 159 -23.82 -7.36 44.33
C SER A 159 -22.88 -7.65 43.16
N GLU A 160 -21.75 -8.27 43.49
CA GLU A 160 -20.66 -8.68 42.59
C GLU A 160 -20.97 -9.71 41.48
N PRO A 161 -22.17 -10.33 41.30
CA PRO A 161 -22.38 -11.21 40.13
C PRO A 161 -22.62 -10.49 38.79
N ASP A 162 -23.10 -9.24 38.78
CA ASP A 162 -23.69 -8.61 37.57
C ASP A 162 -22.83 -7.50 36.94
N ARG A 163 -21.52 -7.45 37.22
CA ARG A 163 -20.62 -6.48 36.61
C ARG A 163 -20.42 -6.79 35.11
N GLN A 164 -20.96 -5.94 34.23
CA GLN A 164 -20.77 -6.10 32.78
C GLN A 164 -19.40 -5.56 32.37
N ALA A 165 -18.56 -6.42 31.79
CA ALA A 165 -17.31 -6.01 31.19
C ALA A 165 -17.56 -5.19 29.92
N ILE A 166 -16.89 -4.05 29.81
CA ILE A 166 -16.88 -3.15 28.66
C ILE A 166 -15.43 -3.10 28.16
N PRO A 167 -15.13 -3.61 26.96
CA PRO A 167 -13.79 -3.56 26.40
C PRO A 167 -13.45 -2.10 26.04
N VAL A 168 -12.21 -1.71 26.26
CA VAL A 168 -11.71 -0.35 25.93
C VAL A 168 -10.57 -0.43 24.92
N ARG A 169 -9.60 -1.31 25.14
CA ARG A 169 -8.51 -1.55 24.20
C ARG A 169 -8.09 -3.00 24.22
N TYR A 170 -7.78 -3.56 23.05
CA TYR A 170 -7.07 -4.82 22.91
C TYR A 170 -5.78 -4.56 22.12
N GLU A 171 -4.62 -4.90 22.66
CA GLU A 171 -3.32 -4.64 22.06
C GLU A 171 -2.51 -5.93 21.95
N MET A 172 -1.99 -6.21 20.77
CA MET A 172 -0.96 -7.22 20.56
C MET A 172 0.39 -6.54 20.38
N LYS A 173 1.38 -7.00 21.14
CA LYS A 173 2.77 -6.57 21.07
C LYS A 173 3.67 -7.81 21.11
N GLY A 174 4.40 -8.09 20.05
CA GLY A 174 5.14 -9.35 19.97
C GLY A 174 5.98 -9.52 18.71
N TYR A 175 6.41 -10.75 18.42
CA TYR A 175 7.23 -11.11 17.28
C TYR A 175 6.48 -12.05 16.33
N ASN A 176 6.69 -11.88 15.01
CA ASN A 176 6.22 -12.84 14.02
C ASN A 176 6.97 -14.19 14.13
N SER A 177 6.21 -15.29 14.10
CA SER A 177 6.53 -16.57 14.71
C SER A 177 7.73 -17.30 14.11
N LEU A 178 8.06 -17.12 12.82
CA LEU A 178 9.10 -17.97 12.23
C LEU A 178 10.56 -17.56 12.52
N LEU A 179 11.11 -16.38 12.17
CA LEU A 179 12.58 -16.16 12.34
C LEU A 179 13.07 -14.77 12.81
N GLY A 180 12.22 -13.95 13.46
CA GLY A 180 12.69 -12.82 14.28
C GLY A 180 13.05 -11.54 13.52
N SER A 181 12.35 -11.18 12.44
CA SER A 181 12.73 -9.98 11.68
C SER A 181 12.02 -8.68 12.10
N HIS A 182 10.80 -8.70 12.65
CA HIS A 182 10.13 -7.48 13.11
C HIS A 182 9.17 -7.72 14.30
N TYR A 183 9.11 -6.73 15.20
CA TYR A 183 8.09 -6.60 16.23
C TYR A 183 6.77 -6.26 15.54
N ASP A 184 5.73 -7.07 15.75
CA ASP A 184 4.38 -6.78 15.29
C ASP A 184 3.61 -6.07 16.41
N HIS A 185 2.90 -5.01 16.02
CA HIS A 185 2.10 -4.21 16.94
C HIS A 185 0.82 -3.85 16.23
N TYR A 186 -0.30 -4.26 16.81
CA TYR A 186 -1.61 -3.76 16.45
C TYR A 186 -2.45 -3.61 17.70
N PHE A 187 -3.45 -2.74 17.63
CA PHE A 187 -4.43 -2.62 18.70
C PHE A 187 -5.79 -2.21 18.16
N LEU A 188 -6.84 -2.65 18.85
CA LEU A 188 -8.20 -2.22 18.65
C LEU A 188 -8.59 -1.30 19.79
N ASP A 189 -9.09 -0.12 19.46
CA ASP A 189 -9.79 0.75 20.41
C ASP A 189 -11.28 0.55 20.25
N TYR A 190 -11.97 0.29 21.36
CA TYR A 190 -13.41 0.11 21.41
C TYR A 190 -14.04 1.40 21.93
N GLU A 191 -14.74 2.11 21.05
CA GLU A 191 -15.38 3.40 21.33
C GLU A 191 -16.77 3.20 21.93
N VAL A 192 -17.51 2.22 21.41
CA VAL A 192 -18.88 1.88 21.83
C VAL A 192 -18.98 0.37 22.01
N TYR A 193 -19.62 -0.07 23.08
CA TYR A 193 -19.98 -1.46 23.31
C TYR A 193 -21.37 -1.54 23.94
N SER A 194 -22.24 -2.37 23.37
CA SER A 194 -23.53 -2.75 23.94
C SER A 194 -23.62 -4.27 23.99
N PRO A 195 -23.95 -4.88 25.15
CA PRO A 195 -24.15 -6.33 25.29
C PRO A 195 -25.52 -6.80 24.76
N GLU A 196 -26.31 -5.90 24.17
CA GLU A 196 -27.64 -6.21 23.65
C GLU A 196 -27.59 -7.10 22.40
N LYS A 197 -28.65 -7.90 22.23
CA LYS A 197 -28.85 -8.71 21.03
C LYS A 197 -29.09 -7.80 19.81
N PRO A 198 -28.30 -7.92 18.73
CA PRO A 198 -28.56 -7.20 17.49
C PRO A 198 -29.94 -7.52 16.91
N GLU A 199 -30.59 -6.52 16.30
CA GLU A 199 -31.82 -6.75 15.54
C GLU A 199 -31.56 -7.69 14.34
N ALA A 200 -32.52 -8.55 14.03
CA ALA A 200 -32.36 -9.59 12.99
C ALA A 200 -32.12 -9.00 11.58
N ASN A 201 -32.78 -7.87 11.28
CA ASN A 201 -32.65 -7.12 10.02
C ASN A 201 -31.21 -6.65 9.72
N ILE A 202 -30.35 -6.49 10.73
CA ILE A 202 -28.96 -6.06 10.56
C ILE A 202 -28.16 -7.08 9.74
N PHE A 203 -28.51 -8.36 9.82
CA PHE A 203 -27.84 -9.44 9.11
C PHE A 203 -28.45 -9.72 7.73
N GLU A 204 -29.52 -9.02 7.35
CA GLU A 204 -30.15 -9.17 6.05
C GLU A 204 -29.39 -8.34 5.00
N ILE A 205 -29.29 -8.89 3.79
CA ILE A 205 -28.81 -8.15 2.61
C ILE A 205 -30.00 -7.54 1.87
N GLU A 206 -29.75 -6.53 1.04
CA GLU A 206 -30.83 -5.85 0.30
C GLU A 206 -31.61 -6.85 -0.58
N PRO A 207 -32.96 -6.82 -0.60
CA PRO A 207 -33.78 -7.86 -1.24
C PRO A 207 -33.50 -8.11 -2.73
N ASN A 208 -32.99 -7.11 -3.45
CA ASN A 208 -32.68 -7.18 -4.88
C ASN A 208 -31.18 -7.37 -5.17
N MET A 209 -30.35 -7.56 -4.15
CA MET A 209 -28.91 -7.70 -4.30
C MET A 209 -28.54 -9.16 -4.56
N THR A 210 -28.08 -9.45 -5.77
CA THR A 210 -27.56 -10.76 -6.15
C THR A 210 -26.07 -10.84 -5.80
N CYS A 211 -25.66 -11.92 -5.11
CA CYS A 211 -24.26 -12.17 -4.78
C CYS A 211 -23.65 -13.16 -5.77
N SER A 212 -22.48 -12.84 -6.29
CA SER A 212 -21.70 -13.74 -7.17
C SER A 212 -20.47 -14.28 -6.45
N GLY A 213 -19.80 -15.28 -7.04
CA GLY A 213 -18.43 -15.60 -6.63
C GLY A 213 -17.51 -14.39 -6.84
N PHE A 214 -16.40 -14.35 -6.09
CA PHE A 214 -15.42 -13.28 -6.24
C PHE A 214 -14.72 -13.36 -7.62
N PRO A 215 -14.64 -12.25 -8.39
CA PRO A 215 -14.03 -12.28 -9.73
C PRO A 215 -12.50 -12.37 -9.65
N GLY A 216 -11.92 -13.43 -10.23
CA GLY A 216 -10.47 -13.67 -10.31
C GLY A 216 -10.08 -15.14 -10.10
N PRO A 217 -8.82 -15.55 -10.40
CA PRO A 217 -8.37 -16.91 -10.13
C PRO A 217 -8.11 -17.17 -8.63
N GLY A 218 -8.74 -18.20 -8.07
CA GLY A 218 -8.35 -18.83 -6.80
C GLY A 218 -9.49 -19.17 -5.85
N ASP A 219 -9.37 -20.29 -5.14
CA ASP A 219 -10.43 -20.91 -4.33
C ASP A 219 -10.41 -20.49 -2.85
N GLN A 220 -9.76 -19.36 -2.50
CA GLN A 220 -9.41 -19.02 -1.10
C GLN A 220 -9.77 -17.58 -0.67
N TYR A 221 -10.91 -17.06 -1.11
CA TYR A 221 -11.32 -15.68 -0.79
C TYR A 221 -11.85 -15.46 0.63
N ILE A 222 -12.07 -16.51 1.43
CA ILE A 222 -12.67 -16.44 2.78
C ILE A 222 -12.01 -15.38 3.66
N VAL A 223 -10.69 -15.20 3.54
CA VAL A 223 -9.96 -14.23 4.35
C VAL A 223 -10.23 -12.78 3.95
N THR A 224 -10.33 -12.50 2.64
CA THR A 224 -10.65 -11.13 2.18
C THR A 224 -12.08 -10.72 2.54
N PHE A 225 -12.90 -11.70 2.96
CA PHE A 225 -14.25 -11.55 3.48
C PHE A 225 -14.28 -11.52 5.01
N ASN A 226 -13.18 -11.85 5.70
CA ASN A 226 -13.11 -11.81 7.15
C ASN A 226 -11.73 -11.31 7.66
N PRO A 227 -11.36 -10.05 7.36
CA PRO A 227 -10.03 -9.54 7.70
C PRO A 227 -9.82 -9.38 9.22
N MET A 228 -10.88 -9.26 10.02
CA MET A 228 -10.76 -9.10 11.48
C MET A 228 -10.29 -10.39 12.17
N ARG A 229 -10.55 -11.55 11.58
CA ARG A 229 -10.15 -12.87 12.12
C ARG A 229 -8.65 -12.97 12.34
N GLU A 230 -7.88 -12.32 11.49
CA GLU A 230 -6.43 -12.25 11.60
C GLU A 230 -5.98 -11.64 12.95
N PHE A 231 -6.57 -10.53 13.35
CA PHE A 231 -6.15 -9.76 14.53
C PHE A 231 -6.72 -10.31 15.84
N ILE A 232 -7.86 -11.00 15.77
CA ILE A 232 -8.56 -11.50 16.96
C ILE A 232 -8.29 -12.98 17.22
N ASN A 233 -8.23 -13.81 16.16
CA ASN A 233 -8.05 -15.26 16.26
C ASN A 233 -6.65 -15.72 15.87
N ASN A 234 -5.76 -14.80 15.48
CA ASN A 234 -4.38 -15.11 15.05
C ASN A 234 -4.31 -16.10 13.86
N GLU A 235 -5.31 -16.09 12.98
CA GLU A 235 -5.36 -16.95 11.80
C GLU A 235 -4.39 -16.47 10.71
N ARG A 236 -3.34 -17.25 10.43
CA ARG A 236 -2.24 -16.86 9.52
C ARG A 236 -2.14 -17.68 8.23
N LEU A 237 -2.90 -18.77 8.09
CA LEU A 237 -2.77 -19.73 6.98
C LEU A 237 -2.87 -19.08 5.59
N HIS A 238 -3.66 -18.02 5.46
CA HIS A 238 -3.81 -17.30 4.21
C HIS A 238 -2.56 -16.54 3.77
N HIS A 239 -1.77 -16.00 4.72
CA HIS A 239 -0.51 -15.32 4.39
C HIS A 239 0.49 -16.28 3.77
N ASP A 240 0.46 -17.54 4.19
CA ASP A 240 1.33 -18.59 3.69
C ASP A 240 0.96 -18.95 2.25
N ALA A 241 -0.34 -19.09 1.97
CA ALA A 241 -0.86 -19.33 0.62
C ALA A 241 -0.56 -18.14 -0.31
N GLU A 242 -0.85 -16.91 0.14
CA GLU A 242 -0.61 -15.68 -0.62
C GLU A 242 0.87 -15.45 -0.90
N PHE A 243 1.74 -15.66 0.08
CA PHE A 243 3.18 -15.55 -0.13
C PHE A 243 3.71 -16.64 -1.07
N THR A 244 3.16 -17.86 -1.01
CA THR A 244 3.50 -18.94 -1.94
C THR A 244 3.12 -18.58 -3.37
N ARG A 245 1.91 -18.02 -3.58
CA ARG A 245 1.47 -17.51 -4.88
C ARG A 245 2.36 -16.38 -5.38
N PHE A 246 2.63 -15.39 -4.54
CA PHE A 246 3.54 -14.28 -4.83
C PHE A 246 4.92 -14.77 -5.28
N LYS A 247 5.50 -15.75 -4.56
CA LYS A 247 6.79 -16.34 -4.93
C LYS A 247 6.75 -17.00 -6.29
N HIS A 248 5.69 -17.75 -6.58
CA HIS A 248 5.51 -18.43 -7.87
C HIS A 248 5.37 -17.42 -9.02
N GLU A 249 4.47 -16.44 -8.86
CA GLU A 249 4.17 -15.42 -9.87
C GLU A 249 5.41 -14.58 -10.24
N HIS A 250 6.16 -14.13 -9.23
CA HIS A 250 7.34 -13.29 -9.44
C HIS A 250 8.66 -14.06 -9.40
N LYS A 251 8.61 -15.40 -9.49
CA LYS A 251 9.77 -16.31 -9.52
C LYS A 251 10.78 -16.02 -8.40
N LYS A 252 10.30 -15.76 -7.18
CA LYS A 252 11.14 -15.40 -6.03
C LYS A 252 11.80 -16.63 -5.43
N ALA A 253 13.13 -16.57 -5.34
CA ALA A 253 13.96 -17.49 -4.58
C ALA A 253 14.76 -16.70 -3.54
N TYR A 254 14.76 -17.16 -2.28
CA TYR A 254 15.42 -16.49 -1.17
C TYR A 254 16.66 -17.27 -0.75
N TYR A 255 17.67 -16.55 -0.24
CA TYR A 255 19.00 -17.11 -0.02
C TYR A 255 19.02 -18.24 1.02
N ASN A 256 18.21 -18.10 2.07
CA ASN A 256 18.03 -19.11 3.11
C ASN A 256 16.69 -18.90 3.83
N GLU A 257 16.37 -19.78 4.78
CA GLU A 257 15.12 -19.69 5.55
C GLU A 257 14.97 -18.37 6.31
N LYS A 258 16.07 -17.80 6.82
CA LYS A 258 16.04 -16.50 7.53
C LYS A 258 15.59 -15.36 6.60
N ASP A 259 16.15 -15.30 5.39
CA ASP A 259 15.72 -14.36 4.36
C ASP A 259 14.27 -14.62 3.93
N HIS A 260 13.90 -15.88 3.67
CA HIS A 260 12.53 -16.28 3.33
C HIS A 260 11.50 -15.78 4.37
N SER A 261 11.75 -16.00 5.66
CA SER A 261 10.85 -15.56 6.73
C SER A 261 10.85 -14.05 6.90
N ALA A 262 11.97 -13.36 6.69
CA ALA A 262 12.02 -11.90 6.73
C ALA A 262 11.16 -11.30 5.62
N ARG A 263 11.31 -11.83 4.39
CA ARG A 263 10.54 -11.44 3.20
C ARG A 263 9.05 -11.72 3.37
N LYS A 264 8.69 -12.88 3.91
CA LYS A 264 7.30 -13.21 4.26
C LYS A 264 6.70 -12.22 5.24
N THR A 265 7.47 -11.79 6.25
CA THR A 265 7.00 -10.82 7.24
C THR A 265 6.71 -9.46 6.61
N VAL A 266 7.65 -8.97 5.79
CA VAL A 266 7.47 -7.72 5.03
C VAL A 266 6.26 -7.81 4.10
N PHE A 267 6.15 -8.92 3.36
CA PHE A 267 5.02 -9.21 2.49
C PHE A 267 3.69 -9.17 3.22
N THR A 268 3.58 -9.83 4.37
CA THR A 268 2.37 -9.81 5.20
C THR A 268 1.98 -8.39 5.60
N GLN A 269 2.93 -7.54 6.02
CA GLN A 269 2.62 -6.16 6.39
C GLN A 269 2.19 -5.32 5.18
N ASN A 270 2.84 -5.51 4.03
CA ASN A 270 2.47 -4.85 2.79
C ASN A 270 1.10 -5.32 2.28
N LEU A 271 0.77 -6.61 2.41
CA LEU A 271 -0.53 -7.18 2.06
C LEU A 271 -1.65 -6.59 2.94
N ARG A 272 -1.42 -6.46 4.25
CA ARG A 272 -2.34 -5.77 5.17
C ARG A 272 -2.60 -4.33 4.72
N PHE A 273 -1.54 -3.60 4.37
CA PHE A 273 -1.63 -2.22 3.86
C PHE A 273 -2.46 -2.14 2.56
N ILE A 274 -2.14 -2.98 1.58
CA ILE A 274 -2.87 -3.08 0.31
C ILE A 274 -4.36 -3.33 0.56
N HIS A 275 -4.68 -4.34 1.37
CA HIS A 275 -6.04 -4.71 1.67
C HIS A 275 -6.81 -3.60 2.40
N SER A 276 -6.18 -2.93 3.37
CA SER A 276 -6.85 -1.85 4.10
C SER A 276 -7.09 -0.61 3.24
N LYS A 277 -6.11 -0.18 2.43
CA LYS A 277 -6.29 0.95 1.50
C LYS A 277 -7.34 0.66 0.43
N ASN A 278 -7.42 -0.58 -0.05
CA ASN A 278 -8.47 -0.98 -0.98
C ASN A 278 -9.88 -0.94 -0.37
N ARG A 279 -10.01 -1.18 0.94
CA ARG A 279 -11.27 -1.03 1.69
C ARG A 279 -11.66 0.42 1.95
N ALA A 280 -10.71 1.36 1.90
CA ALA A 280 -10.97 2.79 2.09
C ALA A 280 -11.64 3.48 0.89
N GLY A 281 -11.86 2.76 -0.23
CA GLY A 281 -12.65 3.28 -1.37
C GLY A 281 -12.05 4.49 -2.07
N LEU A 282 -10.72 4.59 -2.11
CA LEU A 282 -10.00 5.67 -2.78
C LEU A 282 -10.22 5.66 -4.30
N SER A 283 -9.85 6.76 -4.97
CA SER A 283 -9.93 6.90 -6.44
C SER A 283 -9.00 5.97 -7.23
N TYR A 284 -8.19 5.19 -6.52
CA TYR A 284 -7.25 4.22 -7.05
C TYR A 284 -7.29 2.94 -6.20
N LYS A 285 -6.77 1.85 -6.76
CA LYS A 285 -6.55 0.59 -6.02
C LYS A 285 -5.06 0.28 -5.92
N LEU A 286 -4.73 -0.44 -4.86
CA LEU A 286 -3.45 -1.06 -4.65
C LEU A 286 -3.50 -2.54 -5.04
N GLY A 287 -2.36 -3.09 -5.42
CA GLY A 287 -2.21 -4.51 -5.77
C GLY A 287 -0.90 -5.08 -5.25
N VAL A 288 -0.89 -6.39 -5.00
CA VAL A 288 0.35 -7.13 -4.80
C VAL A 288 1.11 -7.10 -6.11
N ASN A 289 2.35 -6.63 -6.06
CA ASN A 289 3.27 -6.60 -7.20
C ASN A 289 4.64 -7.13 -6.75
N HIS A 290 5.60 -7.22 -7.67
CA HIS A 290 6.95 -7.75 -7.43
C HIS A 290 7.76 -7.03 -6.32
N LEU A 291 7.30 -5.88 -5.81
CA LEU A 291 7.88 -5.11 -4.71
C LEU A 291 7.25 -5.43 -3.34
N ALA A 292 6.21 -6.26 -3.27
CA ALA A 292 5.45 -6.53 -2.04
C ALA A 292 6.29 -7.18 -0.93
N ASP A 293 7.43 -7.80 -1.23
CA ASP A 293 8.39 -8.35 -0.26
C ASP A 293 9.54 -7.40 0.13
N ARG A 294 9.49 -6.13 -0.29
CA ARG A 294 10.51 -5.11 -0.01
C ARG A 294 10.13 -4.22 1.18
N SER A 295 11.11 -3.95 2.02
CA SER A 295 11.03 -3.01 3.14
C SER A 295 11.00 -1.56 2.66
N ASP A 296 10.59 -0.63 3.52
CA ASP A 296 10.51 0.80 3.14
C ASP A 296 11.89 1.38 2.75
N THR A 297 12.98 0.88 3.36
CA THR A 297 14.36 1.25 2.97
C THR A 297 14.71 0.77 1.57
N GLU A 298 14.33 -0.47 1.21
CA GLU A 298 14.57 -1.02 -0.13
C GLU A 298 13.71 -0.34 -1.19
N LEU A 299 12.46 0.05 -0.85
CA LEU A 299 11.61 0.84 -1.73
C LEU A 299 12.16 2.24 -1.94
N LYS A 300 12.71 2.88 -0.89
CA LYS A 300 13.35 4.18 -0.98
C LYS A 300 14.56 4.18 -1.91
N ALA A 301 15.32 3.09 -1.97
CA ALA A 301 16.49 2.98 -2.87
C ALA A 301 16.13 3.07 -4.36
N LEU A 302 14.86 2.81 -4.72
CA LEU A 302 14.38 2.93 -6.11
C LEU A 302 14.13 4.39 -6.53
N ARG A 303 14.17 5.33 -5.59
CA ARG A 303 13.81 6.74 -5.79
C ARG A 303 15.09 7.55 -5.78
N GLY A 304 15.68 7.70 -6.97
CA GLY A 304 17.01 8.29 -7.16
C GLY A 304 17.02 9.67 -7.80
N ASN A 305 15.88 10.36 -7.89
CA ASN A 305 15.91 11.77 -8.25
C ASN A 305 16.49 12.56 -7.07
N ARG A 306 17.56 13.32 -7.33
CA ARG A 306 18.25 14.11 -6.29
C ARG A 306 18.19 15.59 -6.66
N PRO A 307 17.07 16.28 -6.39
CA PRO A 307 16.89 17.66 -6.81
C PRO A 307 17.94 18.55 -6.16
N THR A 308 18.69 19.26 -7.01
CA THR A 308 19.63 20.30 -6.62
C THR A 308 19.03 21.66 -6.99
N GLY A 309 18.90 22.54 -6.00
CA GLY A 309 18.38 23.88 -6.24
C GLY A 309 19.30 24.71 -7.14
N GLY A 310 18.76 25.74 -7.77
CA GLY A 310 19.51 26.70 -8.58
C GLY A 310 19.18 26.65 -10.07
N TYR A 311 19.91 27.43 -10.86
CA TYR A 311 19.71 27.44 -12.31
C TYR A 311 20.39 26.24 -12.95
N ASN A 312 19.61 25.43 -13.66
CA ASN A 312 20.04 24.15 -14.24
C ASN A 312 20.59 24.27 -15.68
N GLY A 313 20.61 25.46 -16.27
CA GLY A 313 21.06 25.69 -17.66
C GLY A 313 19.98 25.51 -18.73
N GLY A 314 18.74 25.18 -18.33
CA GLY A 314 17.61 25.05 -19.24
C GLY A 314 17.13 26.41 -19.78
N LYS A 315 16.64 26.41 -21.02
CA LYS A 315 15.96 27.57 -21.58
C LYS A 315 14.59 27.74 -20.92
N THR A 316 14.11 28.96 -20.86
CA THR A 316 12.73 29.26 -20.41
C THR A 316 11.72 28.75 -21.41
N PHE A 317 10.57 28.26 -20.93
CA PHE A 317 9.45 27.90 -21.80
C PHE A 317 9.05 29.08 -22.70
N PRO A 318 9.06 28.92 -24.05
CA PRO A 318 8.94 30.05 -24.96
C PRO A 318 7.49 30.51 -25.18
N TYR A 319 6.50 29.76 -24.69
CA TYR A 319 5.09 30.06 -24.90
C TYR A 319 4.54 30.93 -23.77
N VAL A 320 4.01 32.08 -24.14
CA VAL A 320 3.29 33.01 -23.26
C VAL A 320 1.81 33.06 -23.65
N ASN A 321 0.91 33.33 -22.71
CA ASN A 321 -0.54 33.44 -22.93
C ASN A 321 -1.16 32.19 -23.58
N ILE A 322 -0.95 31.02 -22.98
CA ILE A 322 -1.45 29.74 -23.48
C ILE A 322 -2.97 29.69 -23.38
N ASN A 323 -3.64 29.36 -24.48
CA ASN A 323 -5.09 29.15 -24.51
C ASN A 323 -5.43 27.66 -24.53
N LYS A 324 -6.58 27.29 -23.96
CA LYS A 324 -7.07 25.90 -23.98
C LYS A 324 -7.28 25.33 -25.38
N ALA A 325 -7.38 26.19 -26.41
CA ALA A 325 -7.48 25.77 -27.81
C ALA A 325 -6.14 25.34 -28.43
N ASP A 326 -5.01 25.60 -27.75
CA ASP A 326 -3.67 25.32 -28.27
C ASP A 326 -3.23 23.85 -28.08
N TYR A 327 -4.01 23.06 -27.34
CA TYR A 327 -3.76 21.65 -27.06
C TYR A 327 -5.08 20.86 -27.00
N PRO A 328 -5.09 19.55 -27.29
CA PRO A 328 -6.31 18.74 -27.28
C PRO A 328 -6.84 18.50 -25.85
N GLU A 329 -8.13 18.18 -25.68
CA GLU A 329 -8.70 17.90 -24.35
C GLU A 329 -8.11 16.64 -23.69
N THR A 330 -7.78 15.64 -24.48
CA THR A 330 -7.09 14.41 -24.08
C THR A 330 -5.91 14.16 -25.01
N LEU A 331 -4.87 13.52 -24.49
CA LEU A 331 -3.68 13.17 -25.26
C LEU A 331 -3.07 11.90 -24.70
N ASP A 332 -2.69 10.98 -25.59
CA ASP A 332 -2.00 9.75 -25.23
C ASP A 332 -0.93 9.42 -26.29
N TRP A 333 0.34 9.66 -25.98
CA TRP A 333 1.45 9.40 -26.88
C TRP A 333 1.74 7.91 -27.12
N THR A 334 1.22 7.01 -26.28
CA THR A 334 1.38 5.56 -26.47
C THR A 334 0.64 5.07 -27.72
N LEU A 335 -0.47 5.72 -28.08
CA LEU A 335 -1.25 5.41 -29.28
C LEU A 335 -0.58 5.86 -30.58
N TYR A 336 0.38 6.78 -30.50
CA TYR A 336 1.04 7.36 -31.67
C TYR A 336 2.48 6.87 -31.87
N GLY A 337 2.97 5.98 -31.00
CA GLY A 337 4.32 5.40 -31.13
C GLY A 337 5.45 6.30 -30.61
N ALA A 338 5.16 7.39 -29.89
CA ALA A 338 6.19 8.25 -29.30
C ALA A 338 6.74 7.74 -27.96
N VAL A 339 6.24 6.59 -27.47
CA VAL A 339 6.61 6.00 -26.18
C VAL A 339 7.15 4.60 -26.42
N THR A 340 8.37 4.33 -25.96
CA THR A 340 9.00 3.00 -26.00
C THR A 340 8.37 2.04 -24.98
N PRO A 341 8.62 0.73 -25.02
CA PRO A 341 8.14 -0.21 -24.00
C PRO A 341 8.55 0.20 -22.58
N VAL A 342 7.75 -0.19 -21.58
CA VAL A 342 8.08 -0.02 -20.16
C VAL A 342 9.32 -0.84 -19.83
N LYS A 343 10.25 -0.24 -19.09
CA LYS A 343 11.50 -0.87 -18.64
C LYS A 343 11.50 -1.07 -17.13
N ASP A 344 12.57 -1.67 -16.61
CA ASP A 344 12.75 -1.95 -15.18
C ASP A 344 14.11 -1.45 -14.70
N GLN A 345 14.13 -0.48 -13.79
CA GLN A 345 15.34 0.04 -13.17
C GLN A 345 15.93 -0.92 -12.11
N SER A 346 15.18 -1.96 -11.74
CA SER A 346 15.55 -3.03 -10.81
C SER A 346 15.78 -2.55 -9.36
N VAL A 347 17.02 -2.56 -8.87
CA VAL A 347 17.40 -2.13 -7.51
C VAL A 347 18.18 -0.80 -7.50
N CYS A 348 18.43 -0.26 -8.68
CA CYS A 348 19.24 0.92 -8.92
C CYS A 348 18.37 2.17 -8.88
N GLY A 349 18.80 3.23 -8.18
CA GLY A 349 18.16 4.55 -8.15
C GLY A 349 18.41 5.36 -9.41
N SER A 350 18.22 4.76 -10.58
CA SER A 350 18.51 5.36 -11.90
C SER A 350 17.28 5.93 -12.60
N CYS A 351 16.15 6.11 -11.90
CA CYS A 351 14.92 6.67 -12.48
C CYS A 351 15.15 7.95 -13.32
N TRP A 352 16.11 8.79 -12.91
CA TRP A 352 16.54 9.99 -13.63
C TRP A 352 17.01 9.70 -15.07
N SER A 353 17.70 8.58 -15.32
CA SER A 353 18.11 8.20 -16.67
C SER A 353 16.95 7.70 -17.51
N PHE A 354 15.93 7.08 -16.89
CA PHE A 354 14.71 6.64 -17.58
C PHE A 354 13.80 7.82 -17.98
N GLY A 355 13.65 8.83 -17.12
CA GLY A 355 12.97 10.09 -17.46
C GLY A 355 13.70 10.83 -18.60
N THR A 356 15.02 10.97 -18.49
CA THR A 356 15.88 11.61 -19.49
C THR A 356 15.77 10.93 -20.85
N THR A 357 15.99 9.61 -20.89
CA THR A 357 15.93 8.85 -22.14
C THR A 357 14.52 8.87 -22.70
N GLY A 358 13.49 8.70 -21.89
CA GLY A 358 12.10 8.73 -22.34
C GLY A 358 11.70 10.02 -23.06
N THR A 359 12.11 11.20 -22.55
CA THR A 359 11.81 12.46 -23.25
C THR A 359 12.65 12.62 -24.52
N LEU A 360 13.89 12.13 -24.53
CA LEU A 360 14.76 12.14 -25.69
C LEU A 360 14.26 11.22 -26.81
N GLU A 361 13.78 10.03 -26.46
CA GLU A 361 13.11 9.07 -27.36
C GLU A 361 11.84 9.70 -27.95
N GLY A 362 11.05 10.38 -27.11
CA GLY A 362 9.87 11.14 -27.52
C GLY A 362 10.21 12.25 -28.51
N ALA A 363 11.20 13.09 -28.21
CA ALA A 363 11.66 14.16 -29.10
C ALA A 363 12.24 13.61 -30.42
N TYR A 364 12.95 12.48 -30.36
CA TYR A 364 13.45 11.77 -31.55
C TYR A 364 12.28 11.32 -32.44
N PHE A 365 11.25 10.72 -31.85
CA PHE A 365 10.04 10.35 -32.57
C PHE A 365 9.35 11.58 -33.17
N MET A 366 9.24 12.68 -32.42
CA MET A 366 8.59 13.89 -32.92
C MET A 366 9.29 14.46 -34.16
N LYS A 367 10.63 14.39 -34.21
CA LYS A 367 11.44 14.88 -35.34
C LYS A 367 11.50 13.91 -36.52
N TYR A 368 11.73 12.63 -36.26
CA TYR A 368 12.06 11.64 -37.31
C TYR A 368 10.93 10.65 -37.62
N LYS A 369 9.85 10.65 -36.82
CA LYS A 369 8.72 9.71 -36.92
C LYS A 369 9.14 8.24 -36.83
N LYS A 370 10.20 7.97 -36.08
CA LYS A 370 10.76 6.64 -35.80
C LYS A 370 11.10 6.52 -34.33
N GLN A 371 10.91 5.35 -33.75
CA GLN A 371 11.37 5.08 -32.39
C GLN A 371 12.88 4.85 -32.38
N ALA A 372 13.54 5.39 -31.36
CA ALA A 372 14.87 4.99 -30.95
C ALA A 372 14.75 4.47 -29.52
N ILE A 373 15.31 3.30 -29.22
CA ILE A 373 15.39 2.79 -27.85
C ILE A 373 16.79 3.14 -27.36
N LEU A 374 16.89 4.12 -26.47
CA LEU A 374 18.15 4.71 -26.05
C LEU A 374 18.67 4.06 -24.76
N SER A 375 20.00 4.04 -24.62
CA SER A 375 20.67 3.40 -23.49
C SER A 375 20.62 4.29 -22.24
N GLN A 376 19.91 3.82 -21.21
CA GLN A 376 20.00 4.38 -19.86
C GLN A 376 21.37 4.11 -19.23
N GLN A 377 21.96 2.94 -19.53
CA GLN A 377 23.25 2.53 -19.00
C GLN A 377 24.37 3.49 -19.42
N ALA A 378 24.31 4.04 -20.64
CA ALA A 378 25.26 5.05 -21.10
C ALA A 378 25.28 6.29 -20.20
N LEU A 379 24.12 6.74 -19.72
CA LEU A 379 24.04 7.87 -18.79
C LEU A 379 24.59 7.48 -17.42
N ILE A 380 24.22 6.31 -16.91
CA ILE A 380 24.67 5.78 -15.61
C ILE A 380 26.19 5.68 -15.56
N ASP A 381 26.81 5.17 -16.62
CA ASP A 381 28.24 4.90 -16.64
C ASP A 381 29.07 6.15 -16.96
N CYS A 382 28.57 7.05 -17.81
CA CYS A 382 29.40 8.10 -18.41
C CYS A 382 29.15 9.52 -17.90
N SER A 383 28.04 9.79 -17.19
CA SER A 383 27.67 11.16 -16.80
C SER A 383 28.14 11.61 -15.41
N TRP A 384 28.98 10.83 -14.74
CA TRP A 384 29.51 11.12 -13.39
C TRP A 384 30.15 12.51 -13.27
N GLY A 385 30.94 12.91 -14.27
CA GLY A 385 31.60 14.22 -14.30
C GLY A 385 30.66 15.42 -14.38
N TYR A 386 29.37 15.19 -14.62
CA TYR A 386 28.31 16.22 -14.66
C TYR A 386 27.47 16.26 -13.37
N GLY A 387 27.82 15.44 -12.38
CA GLY A 387 27.21 15.42 -11.05
C GLY A 387 26.08 14.41 -10.86
N ASN A 388 25.81 13.56 -11.85
CA ASN A 388 25.02 12.34 -11.66
C ASN A 388 25.86 11.30 -10.93
N ASN A 389 25.23 10.41 -10.17
CA ASN A 389 25.91 9.40 -9.34
C ASN A 389 25.41 8.00 -9.67
N GLY A 390 25.20 7.70 -10.95
CA GLY A 390 24.74 6.38 -11.40
C GLY A 390 23.50 5.90 -10.66
N CYS A 391 23.61 4.75 -10.00
CA CYS A 391 22.55 4.13 -9.21
C CYS A 391 22.24 4.81 -7.88
N ASP A 392 23.10 5.69 -7.39
CA ASP A 392 22.81 6.47 -6.20
C ASP A 392 21.89 7.65 -6.50
N GLY A 393 21.77 8.05 -7.77
CA GLY A 393 20.80 9.05 -8.19
C GLY A 393 21.40 10.21 -8.98
N GLY A 394 20.53 11.01 -9.56
CA GLY A 394 20.91 12.05 -10.52
C GLY A 394 19.72 12.91 -10.92
N GLU A 395 19.97 13.72 -11.95
CA GLU A 395 19.03 14.70 -12.48
C GLU A 395 19.08 14.70 -14.01
N ASP A 396 17.94 14.98 -14.63
CA ASP A 396 17.81 14.95 -16.08
C ASP A 396 18.63 16.05 -16.77
N PHE A 397 18.67 17.26 -16.22
CA PHE A 397 19.44 18.37 -16.80
C PHE A 397 20.94 18.09 -16.90
N ARG A 398 21.52 17.40 -15.92
CA ARG A 398 22.95 17.00 -15.93
C ARG A 398 23.22 16.02 -17.06
N SER A 399 22.27 15.13 -17.29
CA SER A 399 22.27 14.21 -18.42
C SER A 399 22.17 14.98 -19.73
N TYR A 400 21.27 15.95 -19.88
CA TYR A 400 21.18 16.79 -21.07
C TYR A 400 22.47 17.56 -21.34
N GLN A 401 23.13 18.12 -20.32
CA GLN A 401 24.43 18.79 -20.47
C GLN A 401 25.52 17.82 -20.97
N TRP A 402 25.54 16.59 -20.48
CA TRP A 402 26.44 15.55 -20.97
C TRP A 402 26.14 15.22 -22.44
N ILE A 403 24.86 15.02 -22.79
CA ILE A 403 24.41 14.68 -24.16
C ILE A 403 24.78 15.80 -25.14
N LEU A 404 24.55 17.07 -24.76
CA LEU A 404 24.93 18.25 -25.56
C LEU A 404 26.42 18.26 -25.90
N LYS A 405 27.28 17.88 -24.95
CA LYS A 405 28.72 17.85 -25.14
C LYS A 405 29.18 16.69 -26.02
N HIS A 406 28.55 15.52 -25.88
CA HIS A 406 28.96 14.27 -26.52
C HIS A 406 28.22 13.98 -27.82
N GLY A 407 27.25 14.83 -28.20
CA GLY A 407 26.58 14.78 -29.49
C GLY A 407 25.39 13.82 -29.56
N GLY A 408 24.92 13.28 -28.42
CA GLY A 408 23.78 12.36 -28.38
C GLY A 408 23.92 11.21 -27.39
N LEU A 409 23.09 10.18 -27.56
CA LEU A 409 23.14 8.90 -26.86
C LEU A 409 23.15 7.73 -27.85
N PRO A 410 23.82 6.62 -27.54
CA PRO A 410 23.69 5.39 -28.30
C PRO A 410 22.36 4.70 -28.01
N THR A 411 21.98 3.76 -28.89
CA THR A 411 20.86 2.87 -28.64
C THR A 411 21.20 1.84 -27.57
N GLU A 412 20.18 1.24 -26.95
CA GLU A 412 20.36 0.12 -26.03
C GLU A 412 21.07 -1.06 -26.72
N ASP A 413 20.70 -1.37 -27.97
CA ASP A 413 21.32 -2.47 -28.73
C ASP A 413 22.83 -2.28 -28.96
N ASP A 414 23.28 -1.03 -29.09
CA ASP A 414 24.68 -0.71 -29.43
C ASP A 414 25.56 -0.49 -28.19
N TYR A 415 25.00 0.09 -27.12
CA TYR A 415 25.69 0.20 -25.83
C TYR A 415 25.69 -1.12 -25.05
N GLY A 416 24.69 -1.96 -25.27
CA GLY A 416 24.46 -3.18 -24.51
C GLY A 416 23.37 -3.03 -23.44
N PRO A 417 23.03 -4.14 -22.78
CA PRO A 417 21.87 -4.23 -21.91
C PRO A 417 22.00 -3.35 -20.67
N TYR A 418 20.86 -2.90 -20.16
CA TYR A 418 20.78 -2.28 -18.85
C TYR A 418 21.20 -3.26 -17.74
N LEU A 419 22.16 -2.85 -16.91
CA LEU A 419 22.77 -3.72 -15.89
C LEU A 419 22.10 -3.60 -14.52
N GLY A 420 21.38 -2.50 -14.26
CA GLY A 420 20.82 -2.23 -12.94
C GLY A 420 21.88 -2.00 -11.84
N GLN A 421 23.07 -1.56 -12.25
CA GLN A 421 24.20 -1.21 -11.40
C GLN A 421 25.14 -0.25 -12.14
N ASP A 422 26.09 0.34 -11.43
CA ASP A 422 27.14 1.16 -12.03
C ASP A 422 28.10 0.29 -12.86
N GLY A 423 28.46 0.76 -14.06
CA GLY A 423 29.32 0.07 -15.00
C GLY A 423 30.51 0.92 -15.49
N TYR A 424 31.31 0.34 -16.37
CA TYR A 424 32.42 1.04 -17.02
C TYR A 424 31.93 1.80 -18.25
N CYS A 425 32.17 3.12 -18.29
CA CYS A 425 31.85 3.91 -19.47
C CYS A 425 32.66 3.44 -20.69
N HIS A 426 31.97 3.01 -21.75
CA HIS A 426 32.58 2.55 -23.00
C HIS A 426 31.96 3.23 -24.23
N ILE A 427 31.52 4.48 -24.06
CA ILE A 427 30.85 5.29 -25.09
C ILE A 427 31.67 5.47 -26.37
N GLN A 428 33.00 5.43 -26.28
CA GLN A 428 33.91 5.59 -27.43
C GLN A 428 33.80 4.46 -28.45
N ASN A 429 33.26 3.30 -28.05
CA ASN A 429 33.09 2.13 -28.90
C ASN A 429 31.65 2.00 -29.43
N THR A 430 30.86 3.06 -29.33
CA THR A 430 29.43 3.07 -29.66
C THR A 430 29.10 4.16 -30.70
N THR A 431 28.03 3.94 -31.45
CA THR A 431 27.44 4.86 -32.41
C THR A 431 26.51 5.82 -31.69
N ILE A 432 26.89 7.09 -31.64
CA ILE A 432 26.05 8.14 -31.07
C ILE A 432 24.87 8.46 -32.01
N THR A 433 23.66 8.45 -31.45
CA THR A 433 22.42 8.88 -32.11
C THR A 433 21.71 9.98 -31.29
N ALA A 434 20.57 10.46 -31.75
CA ALA A 434 19.71 11.41 -31.02
C ALA A 434 20.42 12.65 -30.44
N PRO A 435 21.15 13.45 -31.26
CA PRO A 435 21.73 14.71 -30.80
C PRO A 435 20.64 15.68 -30.33
N ILE A 436 20.96 16.49 -29.33
CA ILE A 436 20.13 17.61 -28.88
C ILE A 436 20.83 18.95 -29.09
N THR A 437 20.04 20.00 -29.26
CA THR A 437 20.48 21.40 -29.38
C THR A 437 20.24 22.21 -28.12
N GLY A 438 19.51 21.65 -27.15
CA GLY A 438 19.24 22.24 -25.86
C GLY A 438 18.16 21.48 -25.11
N PHE A 439 17.74 22.07 -23.99
CA PHE A 439 16.58 21.63 -23.22
C PHE A 439 15.86 22.85 -22.63
N VAL A 440 14.59 22.65 -22.31
CA VAL A 440 13.66 23.69 -21.88
C VAL A 440 13.00 23.26 -20.58
N ASN A 441 12.98 24.18 -19.61
CA ASN A 441 12.17 24.02 -18.41
C ASN A 441 10.76 24.54 -18.72
N VAL A 442 9.77 23.65 -18.68
CA VAL A 442 8.36 24.03 -18.84
C VAL A 442 7.94 24.86 -17.64
N THR A 443 7.05 25.83 -17.83
CA THR A 443 6.60 26.73 -16.76
C THR A 443 6.08 25.92 -15.56
N PRO A 444 6.72 26.02 -14.38
CA PRO A 444 6.34 25.25 -13.20
C PRO A 444 4.91 25.53 -12.74
N ASN A 445 4.27 24.52 -12.16
CA ASN A 445 2.93 24.57 -11.58
C ASN A 445 1.82 25.04 -12.53
N SER A 446 2.02 24.91 -13.85
CA SER A 446 1.05 25.30 -14.87
C SER A 446 0.54 24.08 -15.63
N GLU A 447 -0.75 23.75 -15.42
CA GLU A 447 -1.44 22.70 -16.16
C GLU A 447 -1.41 22.97 -17.68
N ASP A 448 -1.72 24.21 -18.08
CA ASP A 448 -1.71 24.63 -19.48
C ASP A 448 -0.32 24.49 -20.12
N ALA A 449 0.75 24.84 -19.38
CA ALA A 449 2.11 24.72 -19.90
C ALA A 449 2.52 23.27 -20.13
N LEU A 450 2.23 22.36 -19.18
CA LEU A 450 2.55 20.94 -19.35
C LEU A 450 1.71 20.28 -20.45
N LYS A 451 0.41 20.61 -20.56
CA LYS A 451 -0.44 20.13 -21.67
C LYS A 451 0.08 20.61 -23.02
N LEU A 452 0.43 21.89 -23.13
CA LEU A 452 0.98 22.46 -24.36
C LEU A 452 2.33 21.82 -24.71
N ALA A 453 3.21 21.62 -23.73
CA ALA A 453 4.49 20.96 -23.92
C ALA A 453 4.29 19.53 -24.45
N LEU A 454 3.41 18.75 -23.82
CA LEU A 454 3.07 17.41 -24.29
C LEU A 454 2.53 17.42 -25.73
N ALA A 455 1.63 18.35 -26.06
CA ALA A 455 1.03 18.44 -27.38
C ALA A 455 2.03 18.84 -28.48
N LYS A 456 2.97 19.75 -28.19
CA LYS A 456 3.92 20.30 -29.18
C LYS A 456 5.25 19.56 -29.25
N HIS A 457 5.68 18.94 -28.15
CA HIS A 457 7.04 18.41 -28.01
C HIS A 457 7.10 16.91 -27.69
N GLY A 458 5.97 16.23 -27.52
CA GLY A 458 5.95 14.81 -27.21
C GLY A 458 6.03 14.53 -25.70
N PRO A 459 6.37 13.30 -25.29
CA PRO A 459 6.58 12.95 -23.88
C PRO A 459 7.58 13.84 -23.13
N ILE A 460 7.26 14.19 -21.89
CA ILE A 460 7.98 15.19 -21.06
C ILE A 460 8.55 14.52 -19.81
N SER A 461 9.84 14.76 -19.52
CA SER A 461 10.47 14.31 -18.27
C SER A 461 9.87 15.10 -17.11
N VAL A 462 9.43 14.42 -16.05
CA VAL A 462 8.89 15.04 -14.85
C VAL A 462 9.44 14.35 -13.60
N ALA A 463 9.59 15.10 -12.51
CA ALA A 463 9.88 14.55 -11.20
C ALA A 463 8.61 14.50 -10.34
N ILE A 464 8.49 13.47 -9.49
CA ILE A 464 7.38 13.29 -8.56
C ILE A 464 7.89 12.92 -7.16
N ASP A 465 7.04 13.13 -6.15
CA ASP A 465 7.15 12.49 -4.85
C ASP A 465 6.56 11.08 -4.93
N ALA A 466 7.42 10.06 -5.00
CA ALA A 466 7.02 8.66 -4.95
C ALA A 466 7.23 8.06 -3.54
N SER A 467 7.32 8.91 -2.52
CA SER A 467 7.69 8.48 -1.17
C SER A 467 6.62 7.68 -0.44
N GLN A 468 5.38 7.82 -0.87
CA GLN A 468 4.23 7.17 -0.25
C GLN A 468 4.21 5.68 -0.55
N LYS A 469 3.94 4.88 0.48
CA LYS A 469 3.78 3.43 0.35
C LYS A 469 2.62 3.05 -0.58
N SER A 470 1.59 3.90 -0.65
CA SER A 470 0.48 3.78 -1.60
C SER A 470 0.95 3.82 -3.06
N PHE A 471 1.96 4.62 -3.39
CA PHE A 471 2.53 4.67 -4.74
C PHE A 471 3.27 3.36 -5.09
N SER A 472 4.02 2.79 -4.14
CA SER A 472 4.78 1.54 -4.34
C SER A 472 3.89 0.36 -4.73
N PHE A 473 2.64 0.35 -4.27
CA PHE A 473 1.67 -0.71 -4.55
C PHE A 473 0.53 -0.27 -5.46
N TYR A 474 0.63 0.90 -6.11
CA TYR A 474 -0.39 1.34 -7.06
C TYR A 474 -0.64 0.27 -8.12
N SER A 475 -1.93 0.07 -8.45
CA SER A 475 -2.37 -0.87 -9.48
C SER A 475 -3.17 -0.16 -10.57
N ASN A 476 -4.26 0.54 -10.24
CA ASN A 476 -5.07 1.26 -11.23
C ASN A 476 -5.91 2.40 -10.61
N GLY A 477 -6.58 3.19 -11.46
CA GLY A 477 -7.39 4.36 -11.08
C GLY A 477 -6.58 5.66 -10.96
N VAL A 478 -7.21 6.77 -10.59
CA VAL A 478 -6.54 8.08 -10.46
C VAL A 478 -5.90 8.20 -9.08
N TYR A 479 -4.57 8.14 -9.04
CA TYR A 479 -3.77 8.25 -7.83
C TYR A 479 -3.84 9.66 -7.24
N TYR A 480 -4.17 9.72 -5.96
CA TYR A 480 -4.14 10.95 -5.16
C TYR A 480 -3.77 10.60 -3.72
N ASP A 481 -2.70 11.17 -3.19
CA ASP A 481 -2.32 11.03 -1.78
C ASP A 481 -2.11 12.41 -1.16
N GLU A 482 -2.81 12.71 -0.08
CA GLU A 482 -2.74 14.01 0.59
C GLU A 482 -1.37 14.29 1.23
N ASN A 483 -0.56 13.25 1.48
CA ASN A 483 0.77 13.36 2.06
C ASN A 483 1.86 13.58 1.01
N CYS A 484 1.51 13.54 -0.28
CA CYS A 484 2.45 13.84 -1.35
C CYS A 484 2.94 15.28 -1.28
N LYS A 485 4.26 15.45 -1.38
CA LYS A 485 4.92 16.74 -1.55
C LYS A 485 4.84 17.17 -3.01
N ASN A 486 4.83 18.48 -3.22
CA ASN A 486 4.89 19.10 -4.55
C ASN A 486 5.91 20.25 -4.62
N SER A 487 6.78 20.37 -3.62
CA SER A 487 7.90 21.32 -3.64
C SER A 487 9.09 20.72 -4.39
N PRO A 488 9.96 21.52 -5.03
CA PRO A 488 11.11 21.01 -5.78
C PRO A 488 12.01 20.04 -4.98
N ASN A 489 12.28 20.35 -3.71
CA ASN A 489 13.11 19.51 -2.84
C ASN A 489 12.38 18.25 -2.31
N GLY A 490 11.07 18.14 -2.57
CA GLY A 490 10.24 17.02 -2.13
C GLY A 490 10.13 15.88 -3.14
N LEU A 491 10.68 16.04 -4.36
CA LEU A 491 10.55 15.09 -5.46
C LEU A 491 11.73 14.13 -5.48
N ASP A 492 11.47 12.84 -5.32
CA ASP A 492 12.50 11.81 -5.18
C ASP A 492 12.51 10.78 -6.31
N HIS A 493 11.60 10.88 -7.28
CA HIS A 493 11.51 9.94 -8.39
C HIS A 493 11.28 10.64 -9.73
N ALA A 494 12.02 10.26 -10.77
CA ALA A 494 11.91 10.82 -12.10
C ALA A 494 11.20 9.84 -13.04
N VAL A 495 10.23 10.35 -13.78
CA VAL A 495 9.30 9.58 -14.60
C VAL A 495 8.97 10.34 -15.89
N LEU A 496 8.16 9.75 -16.76
CA LEU A 496 7.84 10.35 -18.06
C LEU A 496 6.33 10.62 -18.16
N ALA A 497 5.93 11.88 -18.24
CA ALA A 497 4.58 12.24 -18.61
C ALA A 497 4.37 11.95 -20.10
N VAL A 498 3.39 11.12 -20.42
CA VAL A 498 3.12 10.65 -21.79
C VAL A 498 1.73 11.06 -22.30
N GLY A 499 0.93 11.69 -21.45
CA GLY A 499 -0.43 12.06 -21.81
C GLY A 499 -1.21 12.64 -20.66
N TYR A 500 -2.48 12.92 -20.91
CA TYR A 500 -3.44 13.37 -19.92
C TYR A 500 -4.87 13.10 -20.40
N GLY A 501 -5.78 13.02 -19.45
CA GLY A 501 -7.18 12.80 -19.75
C GLY A 501 -8.07 13.00 -18.54
N LYS A 502 -9.26 12.44 -18.61
CA LYS A 502 -10.23 12.39 -17.50
C LYS A 502 -10.73 10.96 -17.37
N LEU A 503 -10.72 10.45 -16.14
CA LEU A 503 -11.42 9.22 -15.78
C LEU A 503 -12.54 9.63 -14.84
N GLU A 504 -13.80 9.50 -15.29
CA GLU A 504 -14.99 9.80 -14.47
C GLU A 504 -14.94 11.20 -13.83
N ASN A 505 -14.68 12.21 -14.68
CA ASN A 505 -14.51 13.62 -14.30
C ASN A 505 -13.28 13.94 -13.42
N LYS A 506 -12.43 12.95 -13.11
CA LYS A 506 -11.15 13.18 -12.42
C LYS A 506 -10.04 13.39 -13.45
N PRO A 507 -9.52 14.61 -13.61
CA PRO A 507 -8.43 14.86 -14.53
C PRO A 507 -7.14 14.20 -14.04
N TYR A 508 -6.39 13.59 -14.96
CA TYR A 508 -5.14 12.91 -14.66
C TYR A 508 -4.04 13.25 -15.67
N TRP A 509 -2.79 13.16 -15.22
CA TRP A 509 -1.61 12.93 -16.05
C TRP A 509 -1.40 11.44 -16.22
N MET A 510 -1.14 10.99 -17.44
CA MET A 510 -0.69 9.62 -17.69
C MET A 510 0.83 9.60 -17.65
N VAL A 511 1.39 8.82 -16.74
CA VAL A 511 2.82 8.79 -16.45
C VAL A 511 3.35 7.38 -16.60
N LYS A 512 4.40 7.23 -17.41
CA LYS A 512 5.18 6.00 -17.57
C LYS A 512 6.20 5.91 -16.44
N ASN A 513 6.16 4.81 -15.70
CA ASN A 513 7.14 4.49 -14.67
C ASN A 513 8.23 3.54 -15.23
N SER A 514 9.24 3.24 -14.41
CA SER A 514 10.37 2.36 -14.74
C SER A 514 10.51 1.21 -13.73
N TRP A 515 9.41 0.76 -13.15
CA TRP A 515 9.35 -0.36 -12.18
C TRP A 515 8.70 -1.60 -12.78
N SER A 516 9.03 -1.95 -14.03
CA SER A 516 8.46 -3.10 -14.74
C SER A 516 6.98 -2.96 -15.09
N THR A 517 6.50 -3.83 -15.99
CA THR A 517 5.08 -3.96 -16.34
C THR A 517 4.26 -4.64 -15.23
N TYR A 518 4.91 -5.25 -14.24
CA TYR A 518 4.25 -5.82 -13.05
C TYR A 518 3.81 -4.78 -12.03
N TRP A 519 4.18 -3.50 -12.21
CA TRP A 519 3.77 -2.41 -11.35
C TRP A 519 2.70 -1.54 -12.03
N GLY A 520 1.73 -1.02 -11.27
CA GLY A 520 0.72 -0.12 -11.79
C GLY A 520 -0.13 -0.71 -12.91
N ASN A 521 -0.63 0.16 -13.77
CA ASN A 521 -1.42 -0.23 -14.92
C ASN A 521 -0.46 -0.55 -16.08
N GLN A 522 0.09 -1.76 -16.08
CA GLN A 522 1.10 -2.20 -17.06
C GLN A 522 2.34 -1.28 -17.11
N GLY A 523 2.79 -0.77 -15.96
CA GLY A 523 3.92 0.15 -15.84
C GLY A 523 3.56 1.64 -15.88
N TYR A 524 2.27 1.98 -15.96
CA TYR A 524 1.79 3.35 -15.97
C TYR A 524 0.99 3.68 -14.71
N VAL A 525 0.89 4.98 -14.40
CA VAL A 525 0.04 5.53 -13.34
C VAL A 525 -0.73 6.75 -13.87
N LEU A 526 -1.99 6.85 -13.45
CA LEU A 526 -2.81 8.04 -13.67
C LEU A 526 -2.68 8.95 -12.45
N MET A 527 -1.83 9.98 -12.52
CA MET A 527 -1.59 10.92 -11.42
C MET A 527 -2.64 12.03 -11.43
N SER A 528 -3.28 12.33 -10.30
CA SER A 528 -4.26 13.42 -10.24
C SER A 528 -3.63 14.77 -10.61
N ILE A 529 -4.31 15.56 -11.45
CA ILE A 529 -3.89 16.94 -11.76
C ILE A 529 -4.16 17.89 -10.57
N LYS A 530 -5.15 17.54 -9.75
CA LYS A 530 -5.60 18.35 -8.60
C LYS A 530 -4.42 18.66 -7.67
N ASP A 531 -4.34 19.91 -7.21
CA ASP A 531 -3.37 20.40 -6.22
C ASP A 531 -1.89 20.16 -6.57
N ASN A 532 -1.57 19.94 -7.85
CA ASN A 532 -0.26 19.46 -8.30
C ASN A 532 0.20 18.24 -7.48
N ASN A 533 -0.70 17.26 -7.31
CA ASN A 533 -0.45 16.12 -6.43
C ASN A 533 0.85 15.38 -6.81
N CYS A 534 1.69 15.16 -5.81
CA CYS A 534 3.03 14.58 -5.95
C CYS A 534 3.98 15.34 -6.89
N GLY A 535 3.64 16.58 -7.29
CA GLY A 535 4.56 17.49 -7.94
C GLY A 535 4.80 17.28 -9.44
N VAL A 536 3.94 16.58 -10.18
CA VAL A 536 4.09 16.32 -11.63
C VAL A 536 4.40 17.59 -12.45
N MET A 537 3.83 18.74 -12.08
CA MET A 537 4.01 20.01 -12.78
C MET A 537 5.14 20.88 -12.21
N THR A 538 5.89 20.41 -11.22
CA THR A 538 6.86 21.22 -10.47
C THR A 538 8.15 21.43 -11.23
N ASP A 539 8.71 20.37 -11.81
CA ASP A 539 9.96 20.41 -12.58
C ASP A 539 9.89 19.65 -13.92
N PRO A 540 8.92 19.98 -14.80
CA PRO A 540 8.82 19.38 -16.13
C PRO A 540 9.90 19.92 -17.09
N THR A 541 10.61 19.02 -17.77
CA THR A 541 11.63 19.37 -18.77
C THR A 541 11.47 18.58 -20.07
N TYR A 542 11.87 19.20 -21.19
CA TYR A 542 12.00 18.51 -22.48
C TYR A 542 13.22 18.98 -23.26
N VAL A 543 13.69 18.13 -24.16
CA VAL A 543 14.85 18.42 -25.03
C VAL A 543 14.43 18.98 -26.38
N THR A 544 15.30 19.77 -27.00
CA THR A 544 15.13 20.26 -28.38
C THR A 544 16.12 19.57 -29.31
N MET A 545 15.66 19.10 -30.47
CA MET A 545 16.49 18.38 -31.45
C MET A 545 16.68 19.11 -32.76
#